data_AF-A0A369QKZ3-F1
#
_entry.id   AF-A0A369QKZ3-F1
#
_cell.length_a   1.000
_cell.length_b   1.000
_cell.length_c   1.000
_cell.angle_alpha   90.00
_cell.angle_beta   90.00
_cell.angle_gamma   90.00
#
_symmetry.space_group_name_H-M   'P 1'
#
loop_
_entity.id
_entity.type
_entity.pdbx_description
1 polymer ?
#
loop_
_entity_poly.entity_id
_entity_poly.type
_entity_poly.pdbx_seq_one_letter_code
_entity_poly.pdbx_strand_id
1 'polypeptide(L)'
;MNSPSLANNNSKEDNSMFKEIEPGLKATETLISLLCKLFDVIIPDFKGCADDLQEVCNKILEANKNVVKWINKFRDFDLSDSKYKNKFSNLVGEYRELKTGKGYQTLKFDCRQIERIYNERIGRNKLKELFSEDKLELAALAFEELSAADAVLVEFVHKEVFESLDEVCTSMETAINEGNLKAANIAQMKFKVISFPVYSRLQEIGNGLSDLVIKFHDLADRKSTHITYNNS
;
A
#
# COMPACT_ATOMS: atom_id res chain seq x y z
N MET A 1 24.84 44.17 32.68
CA MET A 1 24.09 42.90 32.62
C MET A 1 22.84 43.17 31.81
N ASN A 2 22.73 42.62 30.60
CA ASN A 2 21.49 42.52 29.83
C ASN A 2 21.68 41.38 28.83
N SER A 3 21.02 40.25 29.09
CA SER A 3 21.01 39.07 28.22
C SER A 3 20.06 39.31 27.04
N PRO A 4 20.45 39.02 25.79
CA PRO A 4 19.50 39.01 24.69
C PRO A 4 18.72 37.69 24.67
N SER A 5 17.40 37.82 24.68
CA SER A 5 16.42 36.76 24.46
C SER A 5 16.54 36.21 23.04
N LEU A 6 16.94 34.94 22.91
CA LEU A 6 16.80 34.16 21.67
C LEU A 6 15.33 33.77 21.51
N ALA A 7 14.61 34.53 20.68
CA ALA A 7 13.25 34.22 20.28
C ALA A 7 13.23 32.97 19.37
N ASN A 8 12.45 31.99 19.80
CA ASN A 8 12.03 30.79 19.09
C ASN A 8 11.49 31.12 17.69
N ASN A 9 12.16 30.62 16.65
CA ASN A 9 11.70 30.67 15.25
C ASN A 9 11.63 29.26 14.61
N ASN A 10 11.36 28.20 15.38
CA ASN A 10 11.36 26.80 14.87
C ASN A 10 10.00 26.09 14.99
N SER A 11 8.87 26.68 14.59
CA SER A 11 7.57 25.96 14.67
C SER A 11 6.64 26.10 13.47
N LYS A 12 7.11 26.59 12.31
CA LYS A 12 6.26 26.75 11.12
C LYS A 12 6.58 25.85 9.93
N GLU A 13 7.70 25.14 9.90
CA GLU A 13 8.06 24.29 8.74
C GLU A 13 7.62 22.82 8.87
N ASP A 14 7.37 22.31 10.08
CA ASP A 14 7.14 20.87 10.32
C ASP A 14 5.70 20.35 10.02
N ASN A 15 4.76 21.23 9.64
CA ASN A 15 3.37 20.83 9.36
C ASN A 15 3.02 20.74 7.86
N SER A 16 3.99 20.98 6.97
CA SER A 16 3.79 20.86 5.52
C SER A 16 3.66 19.41 5.08
N MET A 17 4.50 18.54 5.63
CA MET A 17 4.61 17.14 5.20
C MET A 17 3.35 16.32 5.54
N PHE A 18 2.70 16.59 6.68
CA PHE A 18 1.46 15.90 7.06
C PHE A 18 0.27 16.19 6.14
N LYS A 19 0.27 17.33 5.42
CA LYS A 19 -0.79 17.67 4.45
C LYS A 19 -0.64 16.92 3.13
N GLU A 20 0.56 16.45 2.79
CA GLU A 20 0.83 15.74 1.53
C GLU A 20 0.51 14.24 1.63
N ILE A 21 0.47 13.68 2.84
CA ILE A 21 0.14 12.27 3.11
C ILE A 21 -1.37 12.00 2.92
N GLU A 22 -2.25 12.96 3.20
CA GLU A 22 -3.72 12.79 3.29
C GLU A 22 -4.41 12.29 2.00
N PRO A 23 -4.06 12.75 0.78
CA PRO A 23 -4.67 12.27 -0.47
C PRO A 23 -4.38 10.79 -0.75
N GLY A 24 -3.16 10.33 -0.49
CA GLY A 24 -2.74 8.94 -0.66
C GLY A 24 -3.50 7.98 0.25
N LEU A 25 -3.70 8.39 1.51
CA LEU A 25 -4.44 7.63 2.52
C LEU A 25 -5.93 7.50 2.17
N LYS A 26 -6.55 8.56 1.63
CA LYS A 26 -7.96 8.57 1.25
C LYS A 26 -8.25 7.69 0.04
N ALA A 27 -7.31 7.60 -0.91
CA ALA A 27 -7.44 6.67 -2.03
C ALA A 27 -7.45 5.21 -1.58
N THR A 28 -6.76 4.87 -0.49
CA THR A 28 -6.72 3.50 0.00
C THR A 28 -8.00 3.05 0.70
N GLU A 29 -8.67 3.96 1.42
CA GLU A 29 -10.03 3.74 1.93
C GLU A 29 -11.03 3.51 0.82
N THR A 30 -10.91 4.34 -0.21
CA THR A 30 -11.73 4.30 -1.41
C THR A 30 -11.57 2.94 -2.10
N LEU A 31 -10.34 2.42 -2.21
CA LEU A 31 -10.05 1.11 -2.78
C LEU A 31 -10.78 -0.03 -2.04
N ILE A 32 -10.69 -0.09 -0.71
CA ILE A 32 -11.35 -1.15 0.08
C ILE A 32 -12.88 -1.05 -0.06
N SER A 33 -13.42 0.16 0.02
CA SER A 33 -14.85 0.42 -0.17
C SER A 33 -15.34 -0.03 -1.55
N LEU A 34 -14.56 0.23 -2.60
CA LEU A 34 -14.90 -0.17 -3.97
C LEU A 34 -14.82 -1.67 -4.19
N LEU A 35 -13.82 -2.34 -3.61
CA LEU A 35 -13.74 -3.80 -3.64
C LEU A 35 -14.94 -4.44 -2.92
N CYS A 36 -15.39 -3.87 -1.81
CA CYS A 36 -16.63 -4.28 -1.14
C CYS A 36 -17.88 -4.04 -2.03
N LYS A 37 -17.96 -2.91 -2.75
CA LYS A 37 -19.08 -2.65 -3.66
C LYS A 37 -19.10 -3.61 -4.84
N LEU A 38 -17.94 -3.90 -5.44
CA LEU A 38 -17.82 -4.89 -6.52
C LEU A 38 -18.20 -6.29 -6.04
N PHE A 39 -17.87 -6.63 -4.78
CA PHE A 39 -18.33 -7.85 -4.13
C PHE A 39 -19.86 -7.97 -4.13
N ASP A 40 -20.56 -6.92 -3.69
CA ASP A 40 -22.02 -6.95 -3.56
C ASP A 40 -22.75 -6.97 -4.92
N VAL A 41 -22.16 -6.35 -5.95
CA VAL A 41 -22.81 -6.16 -7.26
C VAL A 41 -22.54 -7.32 -8.24
N ILE A 42 -21.33 -7.88 -8.24
CA ILE A 42 -20.85 -8.76 -9.33
C ILE A 42 -20.80 -10.24 -8.94
N ILE A 43 -20.41 -10.55 -7.71
CA ILE A 43 -20.09 -11.94 -7.32
C ILE A 43 -21.29 -12.90 -7.33
N PRO A 44 -22.53 -12.49 -7.02
CA PRO A 44 -23.67 -13.41 -7.10
C PRO A 44 -23.87 -14.03 -8.48
N ASP A 45 -23.48 -13.34 -9.56
CA ASP A 45 -23.78 -13.72 -10.93
C ASP A 45 -22.53 -14.17 -11.72
N PHE A 46 -21.31 -13.94 -11.21
CA PHE A 46 -20.06 -14.31 -11.91
C PHE A 46 -18.93 -14.78 -10.97
N LYS A 47 -18.93 -16.09 -10.66
CA LYS A 47 -17.94 -16.75 -9.79
C LYS A 47 -16.47 -16.53 -10.22
N GLY A 48 -16.18 -16.49 -11.52
CA GLY A 48 -14.83 -16.20 -12.03
C GLY A 48 -14.30 -14.82 -11.62
N CYS A 49 -15.20 -13.86 -11.34
CA CYS A 49 -14.81 -12.56 -10.81
C CYS A 49 -14.27 -12.66 -9.38
N ALA A 50 -14.76 -13.60 -8.57
CA ALA A 50 -14.32 -13.76 -7.20
C ALA A 50 -12.87 -14.25 -7.14
N ASP A 51 -12.50 -15.23 -7.98
CA ASP A 51 -11.12 -15.72 -8.10
C ASP A 51 -10.17 -14.60 -8.55
N ASP A 52 -10.60 -13.83 -9.54
CA ASP A 52 -9.86 -12.70 -10.10
C ASP A 52 -9.66 -11.55 -9.06
N LEU A 53 -10.71 -11.18 -8.33
CA LEU A 53 -10.64 -10.17 -7.27
C LEU A 53 -9.83 -10.67 -6.06
N GLN A 54 -9.89 -11.97 -5.75
CA GLN A 54 -9.04 -12.58 -4.73
C GLN A 54 -7.56 -12.50 -5.12
N GLU A 55 -7.22 -12.81 -6.38
CA GLU A 55 -5.84 -12.70 -6.89
C GLU A 55 -5.31 -11.27 -6.75
N VAL A 56 -6.16 -10.28 -7.10
CA VAL A 56 -5.86 -8.85 -6.91
C VAL A 56 -5.59 -8.55 -5.44
N CYS A 57 -6.54 -8.85 -4.54
CA CYS A 57 -6.39 -8.51 -3.13
C CYS A 57 -5.16 -9.17 -2.49
N ASN A 58 -4.82 -10.39 -2.89
CA ASN A 58 -3.61 -11.07 -2.43
C ASN A 58 -2.32 -10.33 -2.84
N LYS A 59 -2.23 -9.88 -4.09
CA LYS A 59 -1.06 -9.13 -4.57
C LYS A 59 -0.93 -7.79 -3.87
N ILE A 60 -2.04 -7.08 -3.70
CA ILE A 60 -2.10 -5.82 -2.95
C ILE A 60 -1.63 -6.06 -1.50
N LEU A 61 -2.13 -7.11 -0.86
CA LEU A 61 -1.76 -7.46 0.51
C LEU A 61 -0.27 -7.83 0.63
N GLU A 62 0.28 -8.59 -0.30
CA GLU A 62 1.70 -8.97 -0.31
C GLU A 62 2.61 -7.75 -0.46
N ALA A 63 2.31 -6.87 -1.42
CA ALA A 63 3.08 -5.66 -1.63
C ALA A 63 3.01 -4.74 -0.39
N ASN A 64 1.83 -4.58 0.21
CA ASN A 64 1.66 -3.86 1.46
C ASN A 64 2.51 -4.45 2.62
N LYS A 65 2.48 -5.77 2.82
CA LYS A 65 3.32 -6.46 3.82
C LYS A 65 4.80 -6.22 3.59
N ASN A 66 5.24 -6.22 2.34
CA ASN A 66 6.64 -5.97 2.01
C ASN A 66 7.05 -4.52 2.31
N VAL A 67 6.20 -3.53 2.01
CA VAL A 67 6.44 -2.12 2.35
C VAL A 67 6.55 -1.94 3.87
N VAL A 68 5.61 -2.49 4.63
CA VAL A 68 5.63 -2.50 6.11
C VAL A 68 6.91 -3.12 6.66
N LYS A 69 7.35 -4.25 6.08
CA LYS A 69 8.58 -4.94 6.49
C LYS A 69 9.79 -4.02 6.35
N TRP A 70 9.87 -3.25 5.28
CA TRP A 70 10.97 -2.31 5.06
C TRP A 70 10.93 -1.13 6.02
N ILE A 71 9.76 -0.53 6.25
CA ILE A 71 9.59 0.49 7.28
C ILE A 71 10.11 -0.03 8.62
N ASN A 72 9.67 -1.22 9.05
CA ASN A 72 10.09 -1.80 10.33
C ASN A 72 11.60 -2.07 10.42
N LYS A 73 12.24 -2.56 9.35
CA LYS A 73 13.68 -2.81 9.32
C LYS A 73 14.51 -1.57 9.65
N PHE A 74 14.13 -0.40 9.14
CA PHE A 74 14.83 0.87 9.43
C PHE A 74 14.35 1.51 10.73
N ARG A 75 13.04 1.49 10.98
CA ARG A 75 12.41 2.02 12.19
C ARG A 75 12.98 1.37 13.44
N ASP A 76 13.07 0.04 13.45
CA ASP A 76 13.42 -0.74 14.64
C ASP A 76 14.89 -1.22 14.62
N PHE A 77 15.73 -0.61 13.76
CA PHE A 77 17.15 -0.93 13.67
C PHE A 77 17.88 -0.70 15.00
N ASP A 78 18.63 -1.69 15.48
CA ASP A 78 19.32 -1.60 16.76
C ASP A 78 20.72 -0.95 16.62
N LEU A 79 20.81 0.33 17.00
CA LEU A 79 22.07 1.07 17.06
C LEU A 79 22.94 0.71 18.27
N SER A 80 22.43 -0.06 19.24
CA SER A 80 23.20 -0.51 20.40
C SER A 80 24.01 -1.79 20.15
N ASP A 81 23.72 -2.50 19.06
CA ASP A 81 24.42 -3.72 18.67
C ASP A 81 25.90 -3.43 18.37
N SER A 82 26.83 -4.25 18.89
CA SER A 82 28.26 -4.04 18.67
C SER A 82 28.70 -4.12 17.20
N LYS A 83 27.87 -4.69 16.32
CA LYS A 83 28.07 -4.83 14.88
C LYS A 83 27.12 -3.94 14.07
N TYR A 84 26.52 -2.90 14.69
CA TYR A 84 25.55 -2.01 14.05
C TYR A 84 26.02 -1.48 12.69
N LYS A 85 27.30 -1.11 12.53
CA LYS A 85 27.85 -0.60 11.26
C LYS A 85 27.65 -1.60 10.11
N ASN A 86 28.10 -2.83 10.31
CA ASN A 86 28.00 -3.89 9.29
C ASN A 86 26.55 -4.28 9.04
N LYS A 87 25.74 -4.39 10.10
CA LYS A 87 24.31 -4.71 9.96
C LYS A 87 23.55 -3.63 9.19
N PHE A 88 23.83 -2.36 9.45
CA PHE A 88 23.19 -1.25 8.76
C PHE A 88 23.64 -1.18 7.30
N SER A 89 24.94 -1.33 7.04
CA SER A 89 25.48 -1.37 5.68
C SER A 89 24.86 -2.51 4.85
N ASN A 90 24.71 -3.70 5.44
CA ASN A 90 24.01 -4.82 4.79
C ASN A 90 22.54 -4.48 4.52
N LEU A 91 21.84 -3.90 5.50
CA LEU A 91 20.44 -3.50 5.35
C LEU A 91 20.25 -2.48 4.21
N VAL A 92 21.12 -1.48 4.13
CA VAL A 92 21.12 -0.50 3.04
C VAL A 92 21.44 -1.16 1.70
N GLY A 93 22.37 -2.12 1.68
CA GLY A 93 22.67 -2.95 0.50
C GLY A 93 21.43 -3.70 0.00
N GLU A 94 20.76 -4.44 0.88
CA GLU A 94 19.52 -5.15 0.55
C GLU A 94 18.44 -4.20 0.04
N TYR A 95 18.32 -3.00 0.63
CA TYR A 95 17.35 -1.99 0.20
C TYR A 95 17.67 -1.42 -1.19
N ARG A 96 18.94 -1.15 -1.50
CA ARG A 96 19.38 -0.68 -2.82
C ARG A 96 19.20 -1.75 -3.90
N GLU A 97 19.52 -3.01 -3.58
CA GLU A 97 19.28 -4.15 -4.47
C GLU A 97 17.79 -4.34 -4.76
N LEU A 98 16.97 -4.20 -3.73
CA LEU A 98 15.52 -4.24 -3.88
C LEU A 98 15.04 -3.16 -4.85
N LYS A 99 15.47 -1.90 -4.68
CA LYS A 99 15.08 -0.77 -5.55
C LYS A 99 15.55 -0.88 -7.00
N THR A 100 16.68 -1.55 -7.24
CA THR A 100 17.28 -1.66 -8.57
C THR A 100 16.95 -2.99 -9.28
N GLY A 101 16.53 -4.00 -8.52
CA GLY A 101 16.21 -5.32 -9.02
C GLY A 101 14.75 -5.52 -9.43
N LYS A 102 14.43 -6.75 -9.87
CA LYS A 102 13.06 -7.18 -10.16
C LYS A 102 12.13 -7.11 -8.93
N GLY A 103 12.70 -7.13 -7.72
CA GLY A 103 11.98 -6.94 -6.46
C GLY A 103 11.33 -5.56 -6.33
N TYR A 104 11.89 -4.54 -6.99
CA TYR A 104 11.24 -3.22 -7.07
C TYR A 104 9.93 -3.30 -7.86
N GLN A 105 9.89 -4.10 -8.93
CA GLN A 105 8.67 -4.28 -9.73
C GLN A 105 7.61 -5.09 -8.99
N THR A 106 7.99 -5.95 -8.06
CA THR A 106 7.03 -6.66 -7.20
C THR A 106 6.51 -5.79 -6.06
N LEU A 107 7.22 -4.72 -5.71
CA LEU A 107 6.81 -3.70 -4.73
C LEU A 107 6.02 -2.56 -5.34
N LYS A 108 6.37 -2.22 -6.58
CA LYS A 108 5.59 -1.35 -7.45
C LYS A 108 4.35 -2.13 -7.82
N PHE A 109 3.38 -2.10 -6.92
CA PHE A 109 1.99 -2.37 -7.15
C PHE A 109 1.64 -2.17 -8.63
N ASP A 110 1.49 -3.28 -9.36
CA ASP A 110 1.08 -3.24 -10.76
C ASP A 110 -0.42 -3.51 -10.78
N CYS A 111 -1.19 -2.58 -10.23
CA CYS A 111 -2.65 -2.71 -10.14
C CYS A 111 -3.35 -2.27 -11.44
N ARG A 112 -2.58 -1.97 -12.50
CA ARG A 112 -2.99 -2.21 -13.89
C ARG A 112 -3.41 -3.66 -14.10
N GLN A 113 -3.06 -4.58 -13.21
CA GLN A 113 -3.64 -5.91 -13.21
C GLN A 113 -5.14 -5.92 -12.94
N ILE A 114 -5.70 -5.00 -12.17
CA ILE A 114 -7.15 -4.90 -11.98
C ILE A 114 -7.80 -4.44 -13.28
N GLU A 115 -7.30 -3.34 -13.85
CA GLU A 115 -7.75 -2.84 -15.15
C GLU A 115 -7.57 -3.92 -16.24
N ARG A 116 -6.45 -4.63 -16.24
CA ARG A 116 -6.15 -5.72 -17.17
C ARG A 116 -7.04 -6.93 -16.94
N ILE A 117 -7.24 -7.39 -15.71
CA ILE A 117 -8.16 -8.49 -15.37
C ILE A 117 -9.59 -8.09 -15.77
N TYR A 118 -9.99 -6.86 -15.48
CA TYR A 118 -11.26 -6.31 -15.93
C TYR A 118 -11.36 -6.31 -17.45
N ASN A 119 -10.36 -5.83 -18.18
CA ASN A 119 -10.42 -5.74 -19.64
C ASN A 119 -10.27 -7.10 -20.35
N GLU A 120 -9.42 -8.00 -19.84
CA GLU A 120 -9.08 -9.29 -20.46
C GLU A 120 -10.03 -10.43 -20.04
N ARG A 121 -10.39 -10.50 -18.76
CA ARG A 121 -11.13 -11.65 -18.19
C ARG A 121 -12.61 -11.35 -18.03
N ILE A 122 -12.94 -10.14 -17.59
CA ILE A 122 -14.31 -9.72 -17.26
C ILE A 122 -15.00 -9.06 -18.46
N GLY A 123 -14.31 -8.17 -19.18
CA GLY A 123 -14.67 -7.46 -20.41
C GLY A 123 -16.07 -6.83 -20.44
N ARG A 124 -16.20 -5.56 -20.86
CA ARG A 124 -17.51 -4.89 -21.04
C ARG A 124 -18.50 -5.73 -21.88
N ASN A 125 -18.01 -6.57 -22.79
CA ASN A 125 -18.82 -7.45 -23.63
C ASN A 125 -19.33 -8.72 -22.90
N LYS A 126 -18.53 -9.33 -22.02
CA LYS A 126 -18.93 -10.49 -21.21
C LYS A 126 -19.89 -10.08 -20.09
N LEU A 127 -19.69 -8.89 -19.51
CA LEU A 127 -20.63 -8.31 -18.54
C LEU A 127 -22.00 -8.04 -19.16
N LYS A 128 -22.07 -7.58 -20.42
CA LYS A 128 -23.35 -7.32 -21.13
C LYS A 128 -24.22 -8.58 -21.28
N GLU A 129 -23.59 -9.75 -21.29
CA GLU A 129 -24.29 -11.04 -21.39
C GLU A 129 -24.74 -11.57 -20.01
N LEU A 130 -24.14 -11.08 -18.92
CA LEU A 130 -24.35 -11.59 -17.56
C LEU A 130 -25.16 -10.66 -16.65
N PHE A 131 -25.20 -9.36 -16.94
CA PHE A 131 -25.78 -8.35 -16.06
C PHE A 131 -26.83 -7.47 -16.77
N SER A 132 -27.82 -7.00 -16.03
CA SER A 132 -28.71 -5.93 -16.49
C SER A 132 -27.94 -4.63 -16.73
N GLU A 133 -28.46 -3.76 -17.58
CA GLU A 133 -27.82 -2.50 -17.98
C GLU A 133 -27.40 -1.65 -16.77
N ASP A 134 -28.27 -1.55 -15.75
CA ASP A 134 -28.00 -0.86 -14.48
C ASP A 134 -26.83 -1.45 -13.69
N LYS A 135 -26.72 -2.79 -13.60
CA LYS A 135 -25.62 -3.47 -12.89
C LYS A 135 -24.29 -3.34 -13.64
N LEU A 136 -24.35 -3.28 -14.97
CA LEU A 136 -23.19 -3.12 -15.82
C LEU A 136 -22.56 -1.73 -15.68
N GLU A 137 -23.38 -0.68 -15.60
CA GLU A 137 -22.92 0.69 -15.37
C GLU A 137 -22.29 0.84 -13.97
N LEU A 138 -22.92 0.28 -12.94
CA LEU A 138 -22.37 0.26 -11.58
C LEU A 138 -21.03 -0.50 -11.50
N ALA A 139 -20.91 -1.65 -12.16
CA ALA A 139 -19.67 -2.40 -12.24
C ALA A 139 -18.58 -1.59 -12.94
N ALA A 140 -18.89 -0.99 -14.10
CA ALA A 140 -17.93 -0.20 -14.87
C ALA A 140 -17.41 1.01 -14.07
N LEU A 141 -18.31 1.76 -13.43
CA LEU A 141 -17.94 2.88 -12.55
C LEU A 141 -17.03 2.42 -11.40
N ALA A 142 -17.37 1.32 -10.74
CA ALA A 142 -16.57 0.81 -9.63
C ALA A 142 -15.18 0.32 -10.09
N PHE A 143 -15.05 -0.25 -11.29
CA PHE A 143 -13.74 -0.60 -11.86
C PHE A 143 -12.91 0.63 -12.27
N GLU A 144 -13.54 1.66 -12.84
CA GLU A 144 -12.86 2.93 -13.15
C GLU A 144 -12.32 3.61 -11.88
N GLU A 145 -13.15 3.71 -10.83
CA GLU A 145 -12.73 4.28 -9.55
C GLU A 145 -11.63 3.43 -8.88
N LEU A 146 -11.69 2.10 -9.02
CA LEU A 146 -10.67 1.20 -8.48
C LEU A 146 -9.33 1.36 -9.20
N SER A 147 -9.36 1.55 -10.52
CA SER A 147 -8.17 1.84 -11.33
C SER A 147 -7.57 3.21 -11.00
N ALA A 148 -8.40 4.20 -10.66
CA ALA A 148 -7.91 5.50 -10.20
C ALA A 148 -7.27 5.40 -8.80
N ALA A 149 -7.89 4.63 -7.89
CA ALA A 149 -7.37 4.41 -6.54
C ALA A 149 -6.03 3.67 -6.55
N ASP A 150 -5.81 2.77 -7.52
CA ASP A 150 -4.51 2.14 -7.77
C ASP A 150 -3.40 3.18 -8.03
N ALA A 151 -3.58 4.03 -9.04
CA ALA A 151 -2.54 4.97 -9.44
C ALA A 151 -2.10 5.86 -8.26
N VAL A 152 -3.05 6.27 -7.43
CA VAL A 152 -2.79 7.06 -6.22
C VAL A 152 -2.05 6.25 -5.15
N LEU A 153 -2.33 4.95 -5.01
CA LEU A 153 -1.61 4.06 -4.09
C LEU A 153 -0.15 3.88 -4.51
N VAL A 154 0.10 3.70 -5.80
CA VAL A 154 1.46 3.59 -6.35
C VAL A 154 2.23 4.88 -6.09
N GLU A 155 1.60 6.03 -6.33
CA GLU A 155 2.20 7.34 -6.07
C GLU A 155 2.48 7.53 -4.57
N PHE A 156 1.55 7.15 -3.70
CA PHE A 156 1.72 7.19 -2.24
C PHE A 156 2.90 6.33 -1.78
N VAL A 157 3.00 5.06 -2.21
CA VAL A 157 4.11 4.19 -1.81
C VAL A 157 5.45 4.74 -2.33
N HIS A 158 5.47 5.27 -3.55
CA HIS A 158 6.68 5.82 -4.13
C HIS A 158 7.15 7.09 -3.43
N LYS A 159 6.29 8.10 -3.34
CA LYS A 159 6.62 9.40 -2.77
C LYS A 159 6.76 9.32 -1.27
N GLU A 160 5.73 8.86 -0.57
CA GLU A 160 5.69 8.96 0.88
C GLU A 160 6.56 7.91 1.58
N VAL A 161 6.64 6.69 1.03
CA VAL A 161 7.38 5.60 1.70
C VAL A 161 8.82 5.51 1.24
N PHE A 162 9.07 5.40 -0.07
CA PHE A 162 10.44 5.19 -0.56
C PHE A 162 11.31 6.45 -0.43
N GLU A 163 10.78 7.66 -0.63
CA GLU A 163 11.58 8.88 -0.42
C GLU A 163 11.92 9.06 1.07
N SER A 164 10.97 8.81 1.98
CA SER A 164 11.23 8.80 3.43
C SER A 164 12.28 7.74 3.82
N LEU A 165 12.22 6.55 3.22
CA LEU A 165 13.22 5.50 3.42
C LEU A 165 14.60 5.89 2.88
N ASP A 166 14.67 6.57 1.73
CA ASP A 166 15.92 7.06 1.16
C ASP A 166 16.57 8.14 2.04
N GLU A 167 15.77 9.06 2.58
CA GLU A 167 16.25 10.13 3.45
C GLU A 167 16.82 9.56 4.76
N VAL A 168 16.11 8.62 5.41
CA VAL A 168 16.62 7.99 6.63
C VAL A 168 17.84 7.12 6.35
N CYS A 169 17.86 6.38 5.24
CA CYS A 169 19.03 5.60 4.81
C CYS A 169 20.25 6.51 4.71
N THR A 170 20.14 7.61 3.96
CA THR A 170 21.24 8.54 3.70
C THR A 170 21.71 9.20 4.99
N SER A 171 20.79 9.68 5.82
CA SER A 171 21.09 10.37 7.07
C SER A 171 21.77 9.44 8.09
N MET A 172 21.24 8.23 8.26
CA MET A 172 21.81 7.25 9.18
C MET A 172 23.15 6.70 8.67
N GLU A 173 23.28 6.40 7.37
CA GLU A 173 24.54 5.90 6.78
C GLU A 173 25.67 6.92 6.96
N THR A 174 25.39 8.20 6.68
CA THR A 174 26.35 9.30 6.90
C THR A 174 26.79 9.38 8.36
N ALA A 175 25.82 9.43 9.29
CA ALA A 175 26.12 9.53 10.73
C ALA A 175 26.88 8.29 11.26
N ILE A 176 26.56 7.09 10.78
CA ILE A 176 27.24 5.85 11.16
C ILE A 176 28.68 5.82 10.65
N ASN A 177 28.91 6.28 9.42
CA ASN A 177 30.23 6.35 8.80
C ASN A 177 31.13 7.37 9.52
N GLU A 178 30.58 8.50 9.93
CA GLU A 178 31.26 9.52 10.74
C GLU A 178 31.48 9.10 12.21
N GLY A 179 30.87 7.99 12.65
CA GLY A 179 30.92 7.54 14.04
C GLY A 179 30.02 8.34 15.00
N ASN A 180 29.11 9.16 14.46
CA ASN A 180 28.19 9.99 15.22
C ASN A 180 26.88 9.24 15.54
N LEU A 181 26.93 8.34 16.54
CA LEU A 181 25.76 7.56 16.99
C LEU A 181 24.59 8.42 17.48
N LYS A 182 24.86 9.63 17.99
CA LYS A 182 23.81 10.55 18.41
C LYS A 182 23.02 11.06 17.21
N ALA A 183 23.70 11.45 16.12
CA ALA A 183 23.04 11.86 14.89
C ALA A 183 22.27 10.72 14.23
N ALA A 184 22.82 9.49 14.23
CA ALA A 184 22.12 8.31 13.71
C ALA A 184 20.82 8.03 14.48
N ASN A 185 20.85 8.12 15.81
CA ASN A 185 19.65 7.98 16.64
C ASN A 185 18.63 9.09 16.37
N ILE A 186 19.06 10.34 16.19
CA ILE A 186 18.15 11.45 15.86
C ILE A 186 17.47 11.19 14.52
N ALA A 187 18.22 10.77 13.50
CA ALA A 187 17.66 10.42 12.18
C ALA A 187 16.63 9.28 12.30
N GLN A 188 16.95 8.21 13.03
CA GLN A 188 16.01 7.11 13.27
C GLN A 188 14.75 7.58 14.00
N MET A 189 14.88 8.42 15.03
CA MET A 189 13.72 8.93 15.78
C MET A 189 12.84 9.83 14.93
N LYS A 190 13.42 10.69 14.08
CA LYS A 190 12.66 11.45 13.09
C LYS A 190 11.88 10.53 12.16
N PHE A 191 12.54 9.51 11.63
CA PHE A 191 11.87 8.52 10.78
C PHE A 191 10.77 7.76 11.52
N LYS A 192 10.94 7.40 12.80
CA LYS A 192 9.87 6.81 13.63
C LYS A 192 8.63 7.69 13.69
N VAL A 193 8.80 9.00 13.91
CA VAL A 193 7.68 9.95 13.98
C VAL A 193 6.98 10.06 12.62
N ILE A 194 7.76 10.22 11.55
CA ILE A 194 7.27 10.44 10.19
C ILE A 194 6.59 9.18 9.62
N SER A 195 7.19 8.02 9.83
CA SER A 195 6.69 6.76 9.29
C SER A 195 5.51 6.17 10.08
N PHE A 196 5.22 6.65 11.30
CA PHE A 196 4.18 6.06 12.14
C PHE A 196 2.76 6.17 11.55
N PRO A 197 2.29 7.31 11.03
CA PRO A 197 0.98 7.41 10.38
C PRO A 197 0.87 6.51 9.17
N VAL A 198 1.91 6.50 8.33
CA VAL A 198 2.02 5.65 7.14
C VAL A 198 1.97 4.17 7.53
N TYR A 199 2.77 3.75 8.50
CA TYR A 199 2.80 2.39 9.03
C TYR A 199 1.43 1.95 9.56
N SER A 200 0.79 2.78 10.39
CA SER A 200 -0.51 2.45 10.99
C SER A 200 -1.58 2.25 9.91
N ARG A 201 -1.56 3.10 8.88
CA ARG A 201 -2.48 2.96 7.76
C ARG A 201 -2.23 1.70 6.93
N LEU A 202 -0.96 1.44 6.57
CA LEU A 202 -0.59 0.23 5.86
C LEU A 202 -1.05 -1.04 6.62
N GLN A 203 -1.00 -1.04 7.95
CA GLN A 203 -1.57 -2.12 8.77
C GLN A 203 -3.09 -2.25 8.62
N GLU A 204 -3.84 -1.15 8.74
CA GLU A 204 -5.30 -1.14 8.58
C GLU A 204 -5.74 -1.64 7.19
N ILE A 205 -5.03 -1.19 6.15
CA ILE A 205 -5.24 -1.64 4.77
C ILE A 205 -4.96 -3.13 4.64
N GLY A 206 -3.87 -3.61 5.24
CA GLY A 206 -3.52 -5.02 5.25
C GLY A 206 -4.59 -5.89 5.90
N ASN A 207 -5.20 -5.41 6.99
CA ASN A 207 -6.29 -6.10 7.66
C ASN A 207 -7.55 -6.13 6.78
N GLY A 208 -7.98 -4.98 6.24
CA GLY A 208 -9.17 -4.90 5.38
C GLY A 208 -9.05 -5.74 4.10
N LEU A 209 -7.86 -5.80 3.50
CA LEU A 209 -7.58 -6.67 2.36
C LEU A 209 -7.59 -8.15 2.74
N SER A 210 -7.06 -8.51 3.91
CA SER A 210 -7.09 -9.89 4.40
C SER A 210 -8.53 -10.38 4.58
N ASP A 211 -9.40 -9.53 5.14
CA ASP A 211 -10.83 -9.82 5.27
C ASP A 211 -11.50 -10.01 3.91
N LEU A 212 -11.17 -9.17 2.93
CA LEU A 212 -11.66 -9.28 1.56
C LEU A 212 -11.18 -10.55 0.87
N VAL A 213 -9.92 -10.93 1.01
CA VAL A 213 -9.38 -12.20 0.47
C VAL A 213 -10.16 -13.39 1.00
N ILE A 214 -10.44 -13.43 2.31
CA ILE A 214 -11.23 -14.50 2.93
C ILE A 214 -12.66 -14.51 2.36
N LYS A 215 -13.31 -13.35 2.29
CA LYS A 215 -14.66 -13.23 1.73
C LYS A 215 -14.74 -13.69 0.27
N PHE A 216 -13.76 -13.34 -0.56
CA PHE A 216 -13.72 -13.78 -1.96
C PHE A 216 -13.45 -15.28 -2.06
N HIS A 217 -12.54 -15.82 -1.24
CA HIS A 217 -12.25 -17.25 -1.18
C HIS A 217 -13.49 -18.07 -0.81
N ASP A 218 -14.21 -17.68 0.25
CA ASP A 218 -15.40 -18.38 0.71
C ASP A 218 -16.48 -18.45 -0.38
N LEU A 219 -16.59 -17.43 -1.23
CA LEU A 219 -17.54 -17.40 -2.35
C LEU A 219 -17.06 -18.18 -3.56
N ALA A 220 -15.76 -18.17 -3.86
CA ALA A 220 -15.15 -19.08 -4.83
C ALA A 220 -15.33 -20.55 -4.42
N ASP A 221 -15.39 -20.87 -3.13
CA ASP A 221 -15.57 -22.24 -2.66
C ASP A 221 -17.03 -22.67 -2.52
N ARG A 222 -18.00 -21.74 -2.58
CA ARG A 222 -19.42 -22.11 -2.65
C ARG A 222 -19.67 -22.93 -3.92
N LYS A 223 -20.08 -24.20 -3.74
CA LYS A 223 -20.59 -25.07 -4.82
C LYS A 223 -21.73 -24.33 -5.51
N SER A 224 -21.78 -24.34 -6.84
CA SER A 224 -22.89 -23.73 -7.58
C SER A 224 -24.19 -24.41 -7.17
N THR A 225 -24.98 -23.76 -6.33
CA THR A 225 -26.42 -23.95 -6.37
C THR A 225 -26.87 -23.33 -7.68
N HIS A 226 -26.81 -24.10 -8.77
CA HIS A 226 -27.57 -23.83 -9.97
C HIS A 226 -29.02 -23.62 -9.51
N ILE A 227 -29.48 -22.38 -9.55
CA ILE A 227 -30.92 -22.12 -9.62
C ILE A 227 -31.29 -22.52 -11.04
N THR A 228 -31.71 -23.78 -11.21
CA THR A 228 -32.46 -24.21 -12.38
C THR A 228 -33.74 -23.38 -12.41
N TYR A 229 -33.77 -22.35 -13.26
CA TYR A 229 -35.04 -21.76 -13.68
C TYR A 229 -35.76 -22.82 -14.51
N ASN A 230 -36.68 -23.54 -13.87
CA ASN A 230 -37.68 -24.32 -14.58
C ASN A 230 -38.61 -23.33 -15.28
N ASN A 231 -38.36 -23.05 -16.55
CA ASN A 231 -39.33 -22.40 -17.42
C ASN A 231 -40.56 -23.30 -17.52
N SER A 232 -41.67 -22.84 -16.96
CA SER A 232 -43.02 -23.37 -17.17
C SER A 232 -43.75 -22.47 -18.17
#